data_AF-A0A6V7IRB5-F1
#
_entry.id   AF-A0A6V7IRB5-F1
#
_cell.length_a   1.000
_cell.length_b   1.000
_cell.length_c   1.000
_cell.angle_alpha   90.00
_cell.angle_beta   90.00
_cell.angle_gamma   90.00
#
_symmetry.space_group_name_H-M   'P 1'
#
loop_
_entity.id
_entity.type
_entity.pdbx_description
1 polymer ?
#
loop_
_entity_poly.entity_id
_entity_poly.type
_entity_poly.pdbx_seq_one_letter_code
_entity_poly.pdbx_strand_id
1 'polypeptide(L)' 'AVDHDHNGEITVEEFKLFFRCLGLENDHAVVSFTFIDTNEDGKISIDEFVSLGRDFFLTEDQTKPSKHFWGPLED' A
#
# COMPACT_ATOMS: atom_id res chain seq x y z
N ALA A 1 7.16 -11.00 -0.37
CA ALA A 1 7.09 -10.70 -1.82
C ALA A 1 7.08 -9.19 -2.07
N VAL A 2 6.48 -8.38 -1.19
CA VAL A 2 6.73 -6.92 -1.13
C VAL A 2 7.89 -6.57 -0.20
N ASP A 3 7.94 -7.17 1.00
CA ASP A 3 9.12 -7.19 1.87
C ASP A 3 10.18 -8.10 1.22
N HIS A 4 11.26 -7.51 0.69
CA HIS A 4 12.30 -8.19 -0.08
C HIS A 4 13.45 -8.66 0.82
N ASP A 5 13.77 -7.89 1.86
CA ASP A 5 14.83 -8.20 2.80
C ASP A 5 14.33 -9.00 4.03
N HIS A 6 13.02 -9.24 4.12
CA HIS A 6 12.37 -10.00 5.18
C HIS A 6 12.61 -9.40 6.56
N ASN A 7 12.74 -8.07 6.63
CA ASN A 7 13.01 -7.36 7.87
C ASN A 7 11.72 -7.07 8.67
N GLY A 8 10.54 -7.29 8.09
CA GLY A 8 9.23 -7.00 8.72
C GLY A 8 8.73 -5.56 8.54
N GLU A 9 9.42 -4.76 7.73
CA GLU A 9 9.13 -3.37 7.37
C GLU A 9 9.16 -3.25 5.83
N ILE A 10 8.24 -2.52 5.24
CA ILE A 10 8.20 -2.27 3.80
C ILE A 10 8.66 -0.83 3.58
N THR A 11 9.78 -0.67 2.88
CA THR A 11 10.26 0.67 2.51
C THR A 11 9.46 1.26 1.35
N VAL A 12 9.50 2.58 1.19
CA VAL A 12 8.91 3.27 0.01
C VAL A 12 9.40 2.67 -1.30
N GLU A 13 10.66 2.27 -1.38
CA GLU A 13 11.26 1.71 -2.59
C GLU A 13 10.69 0.33 -2.92
N GLU A 14 10.54 -0.53 -1.91
CA GLU A 14 9.90 -1.84 -2.05
C GLU A 14 8.43 -1.73 -2.41
N PHE A 15 7.73 -0.77 -1.79
CA PHE A 15 6.34 -0.48 -2.10
C PHE A 15 6.16 0.02 -3.53
N LYS A 16 7.05 0.91 -4.01
CA LYS A 16 7.08 1.35 -5.42
C LYS A 16 7.37 0.22 -6.39
N LEU A 17 8.32 -0.66 -6.05
CA LEU A 17 8.64 -1.83 -6.86
C LEU A 17 7.43 -2.75 -6.99
N PHE A 18 6.71 -2.95 -5.89
CA PHE A 18 5.49 -3.74 -5.85
C PHE A 18 4.38 -3.15 -6.73
N PHE A 19 4.13 -1.84 -6.62
CA PHE A 19 3.19 -1.12 -7.51
C PHE A 19 3.59 -1.24 -8.98
N ARG A 20 4.88 -1.12 -9.29
CA ARG A 20 5.38 -1.29 -10.66
C ARG A 20 5.16 -2.71 -11.18
N CYS A 21 5.34 -3.74 -10.35
CA CYS A 21 5.06 -5.12 -10.72
C CYS A 21 3.58 -5.37 -11.03
N LEU A 22 2.69 -4.59 -10.42
CA LEU A 22 1.25 -4.63 -10.66
C LEU A 22 0.83 -3.78 -11.88
N GLY A 23 1.76 -3.09 -12.54
CA GLY A 23 1.47 -2.19 -13.66
C GLY A 23 0.89 -0.84 -13.23
N LEU A 24 1.00 -0.48 -11.95
CA LEU A 24 0.46 0.76 -11.39
C LEU A 24 1.50 1.88 -11.45
N GLU A 25 1.03 3.12 -11.66
CA GLU A 25 1.90 4.30 -11.68
C GLU A 25 2.44 4.66 -10.29
N ASN A 26 3.66 5.18 -10.26
CA ASN A 26 4.37 5.52 -9.02
C ASN A 26 3.69 6.63 -8.21
N ASP A 27 2.94 7.53 -8.85
CA ASP A 27 2.20 8.60 -8.17
C ASP A 27 1.15 8.02 -7.21
N HIS A 28 0.46 6.96 -7.61
CA HIS A 28 -0.52 6.27 -6.77
C HIS A 28 0.15 5.52 -5.61
N ALA A 29 1.37 5.02 -5.83
CA ALA A 29 2.15 4.37 -4.79
C ALA A 29 2.50 5.36 -3.66
N VAL A 30 2.90 6.59 -3.99
CA VAL A 30 3.24 7.61 -2.99
C VAL A 30 2.01 8.01 -2.19
N VAL A 31 0.88 8.28 -2.86
CA VAL A 31 -0.38 8.62 -2.17
C VAL A 31 -0.77 7.49 -1.22
N SER A 32 -0.84 6.25 -1.71
CA SER A 32 -1.15 5.08 -0.89
C SER A 32 -0.15 4.90 0.26
N PHE A 33 1.15 5.11 0.02
CA PHE A 33 2.17 5.02 1.06
C PHE A 33 1.89 5.99 2.21
N THR A 34 1.63 7.26 1.89
CA THR A 34 1.30 8.29 2.90
C THR A 34 0.01 7.98 3.69
N PHE A 35 -0.91 7.21 3.12
CA PHE A 35 -2.12 6.77 3.84
C PHE A 35 -1.87 5.57 4.76
N ILE A 36 -0.86 4.74 4.45
CA ILE A 36 -0.53 3.53 5.21
C ILE A 36 0.45 3.84 6.34
N ASP A 37 1.42 4.71 6.08
CA ASP A 37 2.41 5.22 7.02
C ASP A 37 1.73 6.15 8.05
N THR A 38 0.98 5.55 8.96
CA THR A 38 0.16 6.27 9.94
C THR A 38 0.97 6.89 11.06
N ASN A 39 2.16 6.34 11.30
CA ASN A 39 3.13 6.86 12.26
C ASN A 39 4.11 7.86 11.63
N GLU A 40 4.04 8.09 10.31
CA GLU A 40 4.89 9.00 9.53
C GLU A 40 6.40 8.71 9.74
N ASP A 41 6.76 7.44 9.89
CA ASP A 41 8.14 7.01 10.12
C ASP A 41 8.90 6.74 8.80
N GLY A 42 8.21 6.87 7.66
CA GLY A 42 8.77 6.68 6.33
C GLY A 42 8.90 5.21 5.94
N LYS A 43 8.31 4.30 6.71
CA LYS A 43 8.25 2.86 6.47
C LYS A 43 6.82 2.37 6.70
N ILE A 44 6.51 1.18 6.21
CA ILE A 44 5.23 0.53 6.47
C ILE A 44 5.51 -0.72 7.27
N SER A 45 5.08 -0.75 8.53
CA SER A 45 5.14 -1.96 9.34
C SER A 45 4.17 -3.02 8.81
N ILE A 46 4.44 -4.31 9.06
CA ILE A 46 3.48 -5.38 8.72
C ILE A 46 2.10 -5.11 9.35
N ASP A 47 2.05 -4.59 10.57
CA ASP A 47 0.78 -4.26 11.23
C ASP A 47 0.00 -3.17 10.46
N GLU A 48 0.68 -2.14 9.96
CA GLU A 48 0.07 -1.07 9.15
C GLU A 48 -0.40 -1.60 7.79
N PHE A 49 0.44 -2.43 7.15
CA PHE A 49 0.09 -3.09 5.90
C PHE A 49 -1.13 -4.01 6.05
N VAL A 50 -1.19 -4.81 7.12
CA VAL A 50 -2.32 -5.74 7.39
C VAL A 50 -3.57 -4.99 7.81
N SER A 51 -3.43 -3.94 8.63
CA SER A 51 -4.55 -3.09 9.04
C SER A 51 -5.23 -2.46 7.83
N LEU A 52 -4.45 -1.90 6.91
CA LEU A 52 -4.99 -1.30 5.70
C LEU A 52 -5.42 -2.34 4.66
N GLY A 53 -4.69 -3.44 4.51
CA GLY A 53 -5.10 -4.58 3.67
C GLY A 53 -6.43 -5.17 4.13
N ARG A 54 -6.67 -5.25 5.44
CA ARG A 54 -7.99 -5.59 5.99
C ARG A 54 -9.03 -4.55 5.66
N ASP A 55 -8.73 -3.26 5.83
CA ASP A 55 -9.68 -2.21 5.50
C ASP A 55 -10.03 -2.22 4.00
N PHE A 56 -9.06 -2.51 3.12
CA PHE A 56 -9.26 -2.71 1.69
C PHE A 56 -10.11 -3.95 1.35
N PHE A 57 -9.78 -5.11 1.93
CA PHE A 57 -10.48 -6.37 1.62
C PHE A 57 -11.86 -6.47 2.28
N LEU A 58 -12.08 -5.82 3.42
CA LEU A 58 -13.32 -5.89 4.18
C LEU A 58 -14.28 -4.73 3.90
N THR A 59 -13.79 -3.63 3.32
CA THR A 59 -14.62 -2.47 3.05
C THR A 59 -14.97 -2.39 1.56
N GLU A 60 -16.21 -2.76 1.19
CA GLU A 60 -16.84 -2.43 -0.10
C GLU A 60 -17.23 -0.93 -0.21
N ASP A 61 -16.85 -0.11 0.76
CA ASP A 61 -17.16 1.31 0.82
C ASP A 61 -16.25 2.08 -0.15
N GLN A 62 -16.85 2.49 -1.26
CA GLN A 62 -16.19 3.16 -2.39
C GLN A 62 -15.63 4.55 -2.05
N THR A 63 -15.86 5.03 -0.83
CA THR A 63 -15.42 6.34 -0.34
C THR A 63 -14.07 6.31 0.35
N LYS A 64 -13.55 5.13 0.71
CA LYS A 64 -12.31 5.02 1.46
C LYS A 64 -11.07 5.00 0.55
N PRO A 65 -9.94 5.60 0.99
CA PRO A 65 -8.68 5.62 0.25
C PRO A 65 -8.13 4.22 0.00
N SER A 66 -8.59 3.21 0.75
CA SER A 66 -8.35 1.80 0.52
C SER A 66 -8.55 1.44 -0.95
N LYS A 67 -9.57 1.99 -1.66
CA LYS A 67 -9.85 1.66 -3.07
C LYS A 67 -8.65 1.88 -4.02
N HIS A 68 -7.68 2.71 -3.65
CA HIS A 68 -6.48 3.00 -4.43
C HIS A 68 -5.28 2.10 -4.08
N PHE A 69 -5.42 1.17 -3.13
CA PHE A 69 -4.34 0.30 -2.69
C PHE A 69 -3.78 -0.59 -3.80
N TRP A 70 -4.58 -0.88 -4.83
CA TRP A 70 -4.14 -1.59 -6.05
C TRP A 70 -4.40 -0.78 -7.32
N GLY A 71 -4.44 0.55 -7.21
CA GLY A 71 -4.73 1.43 -8.35
C GLY A 71 -6.20 1.41 -8.78
N PRO A 72 -6.55 2.11 -9.87
CA PRO A 72 -7.92 2.11 -10.36
C PRO A 72 -8.33 0.69 -10.74
N LEU A 73 -9.38 0.17 -10.11
CA LEU A 73 -10.07 -1.04 -10.56
C LEU A 73 -10.64 -0.71 -11.95
N GLU A 74 -10.07 -1.26 -13.01
CA GLU A 74 -10.73 -1.28 -14.31
C GLU A 74 -11.97 -2.19 -14.21
N ASP A 75 -13.09 -1.73 -14.78
CA ASP A 75 -14.37 -2.46 -14.89
C ASP A 75 -14.22 -3.84 -15.59
#